data_AF-A0A1F4PZ10-F1
#
_entry.id   AF-A0A1F4PZ10-F1
#
_cell.length_a   1.000
_cell.length_b   1.000
_cell.length_c   1.000
_cell.angle_alpha   90.00
_cell.angle_beta   90.00
_cell.angle_gamma   90.00
#
_symmetry.space_group_name_H-M   'P 1'
#
loop_
_entity.id
_entity.type
_entity.pdbx_description
1 polymer ?
#
loop_
_entity_poly.entity_id
_entity_poly.type
_entity_poly.pdbx_seq_one_letter_code
_entity_poly.pdbx_strand_id
1 'polypeptide(L)'
;MKTLPTVIASSVRDASLGLDLFDGTERAQNRDAFDFAFRARTGPTSEQRLLVVRFSGTVMAVRSEAFGLPALGDRQAIFRMFAEAAIGDSLDESGPLDLVLPDNAVRTIDCFSPHFQAWHDRPPATDDQVESYLFAHALASWEFSLPNWVLGTSDLLRLKRTVADVLRMVTLQEGSAWTLSDQSPTGAALTPLRDFVRDRRASRGPSPRTTAPPQPQEATVAPPESTPAAFVYVDESRIADLRRLESSSFDLRKLIALCEELNQCYRAQCYHAVAALTRALIDHVPPIFGVRSFSEVANNYAGSRSFKDSMQQLDAAARRIGDQHLHTQIRSSEVLPTRVQVDFSQVVDVLLSEIVRLLQPRTTSGSGT
;
A
#
# COMPACT_ATOMS: atom_id res chain seq x y z
N MET A 1 -30.67 -6.43 -16.36
CA MET A 1 -29.88 -5.29 -16.87
C MET A 1 -28.45 -5.50 -16.42
N LYS A 2 -27.44 -5.37 -17.30
CA LYS A 2 -26.03 -5.42 -16.85
C LYS A 2 -25.80 -4.18 -15.98
N THR A 3 -25.36 -4.37 -14.74
CA THR A 3 -24.87 -3.27 -13.90
C THR A 3 -23.70 -2.62 -14.60
N LEU A 4 -23.76 -1.30 -14.79
CA LEU A 4 -22.63 -0.54 -15.33
C LEU A 4 -21.48 -0.59 -14.31
N PRO A 5 -20.22 -0.72 -14.76
CA PRO A 5 -19.09 -0.69 -13.84
C PRO A 5 -18.99 0.68 -13.16
N THR A 6 -18.53 0.70 -11.91
CA THR A 6 -17.99 1.92 -11.31
C THR A 6 -16.61 2.18 -11.92
N VAL A 7 -16.35 3.40 -12.37
CA VAL A 7 -15.03 3.79 -12.87
C VAL A 7 -14.27 4.55 -11.80
N ILE A 8 -13.03 4.11 -11.56
CA ILE A 8 -12.06 4.79 -10.71
C ILE A 8 -10.94 5.31 -11.61
N ALA A 9 -10.64 6.60 -11.49
CA ALA A 9 -9.52 7.19 -12.22
C ALA A 9 -8.41 7.68 -11.26
N SER A 10 -7.19 7.69 -11.77
CA SER A 10 -6.08 8.39 -11.16
C SER A 10 -5.98 9.80 -11.71
N SER A 11 -5.80 10.79 -10.84
CA SER A 11 -5.51 12.17 -11.24
C SER A 11 -4.00 12.41 -11.44
N VAL A 12 -3.17 11.52 -10.89
CA VAL A 12 -1.70 11.64 -10.91
C VAL A 12 -1.10 10.83 -12.06
N ARG A 13 -1.77 9.76 -12.47
CA ARG A 13 -1.33 8.84 -13.51
C ARG A 13 -2.37 8.76 -14.60
N ASP A 14 -1.93 8.51 -15.83
CA ASP A 14 -2.84 8.18 -16.92
C ASP A 14 -3.34 6.73 -16.77
N ALA A 15 -4.23 6.52 -15.81
CA ALA A 15 -4.69 5.21 -15.39
C ALA A 15 -6.15 5.24 -14.94
N SER A 16 -6.90 4.22 -15.33
CA SER A 16 -8.30 4.04 -14.95
C SER A 16 -8.63 2.56 -14.77
N LEU A 17 -9.63 2.28 -13.94
CA LEU A 17 -10.17 0.94 -13.69
C LEU A 17 -11.69 0.96 -13.78
N GLY A 18 -12.25 0.02 -14.51
CA GLY A 18 -13.67 -0.33 -14.44
C GLY A 18 -13.87 -1.45 -13.43
N LEU A 19 -14.71 -1.21 -12.43
CA LEU A 19 -15.05 -2.16 -11.37
C LEU A 19 -16.48 -2.66 -11.55
N ASP A 20 -16.61 -3.94 -11.86
CA ASP A 20 -17.88 -4.66 -11.81
C ASP A 20 -18.02 -5.28 -10.40
N LEU A 21 -19.11 -4.98 -9.69
CA LEU A 21 -19.35 -5.50 -8.34
C LEU A 21 -19.51 -7.02 -8.37
N PHE A 22 -18.80 -7.71 -7.47
CA PHE A 22 -19.02 -9.12 -7.18
C PHE A 22 -19.85 -9.22 -5.91
N ASP A 23 -20.98 -9.94 -5.95
CA ASP A 23 -21.93 -10.06 -4.84
C ASP A 23 -21.39 -10.97 -3.73
N GLY A 24 -20.43 -10.49 -2.93
CA GLY A 24 -20.00 -11.22 -1.75
C GLY A 24 -18.92 -10.52 -0.94
N THR A 25 -19.15 -10.44 0.37
CA THR A 25 -18.08 -10.34 1.36
C THR A 25 -17.81 -11.73 1.89
N GLU A 26 -16.60 -12.25 1.70
CA GLU A 26 -16.19 -13.52 2.32
C GLU A 26 -15.31 -13.22 3.53
N ARG A 27 -15.52 -13.96 4.62
CA ARG A 27 -14.62 -13.89 5.77
C ARG A 27 -13.31 -14.53 5.36
N ALA A 28 -12.20 -13.81 5.51
CA ALA A 28 -10.89 -14.37 5.19
C ALA A 28 -10.62 -15.61 6.05
N GLN A 29 -10.20 -16.72 5.44
CA GLN A 29 -10.13 -18.04 6.09
C GLN A 29 -9.31 -18.09 7.40
N ASN A 30 -8.39 -17.15 7.63
CA ASN A 30 -7.43 -17.21 8.74
C ASN A 30 -7.16 -15.87 9.46
N ARG A 31 -8.02 -14.87 9.31
CA ARG A 31 -7.83 -13.56 9.97
C ARG A 31 -9.19 -13.03 10.43
N ASP A 32 -9.21 -12.22 11.50
CA ASP A 32 -10.37 -11.40 11.84
C ASP A 32 -10.47 -10.25 10.83
N ALA A 33 -10.71 -10.62 9.57
CA ALA A 33 -10.66 -9.76 8.39
C ALA A 33 -11.76 -10.16 7.41
N PHE A 34 -12.19 -9.18 6.62
CA PHE A 34 -13.25 -9.31 5.64
C PHE A 34 -12.72 -8.94 4.27
N ASP A 35 -12.93 -9.83 3.31
CA ASP A 35 -12.50 -9.62 1.92
C ASP A 35 -13.71 -9.10 1.12
N PHE A 36 -13.51 -7.98 0.44
CA PHE A 36 -14.49 -7.34 -0.44
C PHE A 36 -13.97 -7.41 -1.87
N ALA A 37 -14.63 -8.21 -2.71
CA ALA A 37 -14.12 -8.54 -4.03
C ALA A 37 -14.77 -7.70 -5.15
N PHE A 38 -13.98 -7.40 -6.17
CA PHE A 38 -14.39 -6.74 -7.40
C PHE A 38 -13.85 -7.51 -8.59
N ARG A 39 -14.59 -7.47 -9.70
CA ARG A 39 -14.03 -7.77 -11.02
C ARG A 39 -13.55 -6.47 -11.63
N ALA A 40 -12.24 -6.30 -11.71
CA ALA A 40 -11.60 -5.11 -12.24
C ALA A 40 -11.11 -5.33 -13.67
N ARG A 41 -11.12 -4.28 -14.48
CA ARG A 41 -10.56 -4.25 -15.85
C ARG A 41 -9.90 -2.90 -16.12
N THR A 42 -8.76 -2.91 -16.81
CA THR A 42 -8.00 -1.70 -17.21
C THR A 42 -8.51 -1.05 -18.48
N GLY A 43 -9.45 -1.68 -19.17
CA GLY A 43 -10.03 -1.16 -20.40
C GLY A 43 -11.37 -1.83 -20.70
N PRO A 44 -12.16 -1.26 -21.64
CA PRO A 44 -13.51 -1.73 -21.94
C PRO A 44 -13.54 -3.20 -22.41
N THR A 45 -12.49 -3.61 -23.14
CA THR A 45 -12.33 -4.95 -23.70
C THR A 45 -11.25 -5.79 -22.98
N SER A 46 -10.63 -5.25 -21.92
CA SER A 46 -9.62 -5.98 -21.17
C SER A 46 -10.26 -7.14 -20.40
N GLU A 47 -9.48 -8.18 -20.17
CA GLU A 47 -9.90 -9.30 -19.34
C GLU A 47 -10.23 -8.82 -17.91
N GLN A 48 -11.31 -9.35 -17.35
CA GLN A 48 -11.66 -9.10 -15.95
C GLN A 48 -10.72 -9.89 -15.04
N ARG A 49 -10.19 -9.23 -14.01
CA ARG A 49 -9.34 -9.85 -12.99
C ARG A 49 -9.96 -9.65 -11.61
N LEU A 50 -9.74 -10.61 -10.71
CA LEU A 50 -10.25 -10.53 -9.34
C LEU A 50 -9.36 -9.60 -8.52
N LEU A 51 -9.98 -8.57 -7.95
CA LEU A 51 -9.37 -7.63 -7.04
C LEU A 51 -10.07 -7.73 -5.68
N VAL A 52 -9.31 -7.93 -4.62
CA VAL A 52 -9.84 -8.06 -3.26
C VAL A 52 -9.34 -6.89 -2.44
N VAL A 53 -10.25 -6.19 -1.77
CA VAL A 53 -9.90 -5.25 -0.70
C VAL A 53 -10.14 -5.95 0.63
N ARG A 54 -9.08 -6.06 1.44
CA ARG A 54 -9.11 -6.74 2.72
C ARG A 54 -9.20 -5.73 3.86
N PHE A 55 -10.24 -5.84 4.66
CA PHE A 55 -10.48 -5.01 5.84
C PHE A 55 -10.16 -5.77 7.11
N SER A 56 -9.64 -5.08 8.14
CA SER A 56 -9.52 -5.66 9.48
C SER A 56 -10.86 -5.60 10.22
N GLY A 57 -11.08 -6.49 11.18
CA GLY A 57 -12.30 -6.53 11.99
C GLY A 57 -12.59 -5.22 12.72
N THR A 58 -11.56 -4.44 13.06
CA THR A 58 -11.69 -3.11 13.68
C THR A 58 -12.39 -2.08 12.79
N VAL A 59 -12.30 -2.23 11.45
CA VAL A 59 -12.95 -1.32 10.49
C VAL A 59 -14.47 -1.44 10.53
N MET A 60 -15.00 -2.56 11.05
CA MET A 60 -16.43 -2.83 11.15
C MET A 60 -17.24 -1.79 11.94
N ALA A 61 -16.60 -1.00 12.81
CA ALA A 61 -17.24 0.04 13.58
C ALA A 61 -17.14 1.44 12.96
N VAL A 62 -16.39 1.59 11.86
CA VAL A 62 -16.12 2.89 11.25
C VAL A 62 -17.36 3.39 10.51
N ARG A 63 -17.69 4.66 10.74
CA ARG A 63 -18.82 5.37 10.13
C ARG A 63 -18.33 6.38 9.10
N SER A 64 -19.08 6.61 8.03
CA SER A 64 -18.71 7.58 6.99
C SER A 64 -18.67 9.01 7.54
N GLU A 65 -19.53 9.31 8.51
CA GLU A 65 -19.62 10.62 9.18
C GLU A 65 -18.33 11.00 9.92
N ALA A 66 -17.52 10.02 10.34
CA ALA A 66 -16.21 10.28 10.94
C ALA A 66 -15.24 10.98 9.98
N PHE A 67 -15.52 10.95 8.67
CA PHE A 67 -14.76 11.60 7.62
C PHE A 67 -15.46 12.87 7.08
N GLY A 68 -16.51 13.34 7.74
CA GLY A 68 -17.32 14.47 7.26
C GLY A 68 -18.19 14.12 6.04
N LEU A 69 -18.41 12.82 5.78
CA LEU A 69 -19.25 12.34 4.68
C LEU A 69 -20.70 12.11 5.13
N PRO A 70 -21.66 12.08 4.20
CA PRO A 70 -23.04 11.72 4.51
C PRO A 70 -23.14 10.33 5.16
N ALA A 71 -24.11 10.17 6.06
CA ALA A 71 -24.41 8.87 6.66
C ALA A 71 -24.90 7.89 5.59
N LEU A 72 -24.25 6.74 5.49
CA LEU A 72 -24.67 5.65 4.60
C LEU A 72 -25.50 4.65 5.41
N GLY A 73 -26.73 4.38 4.96
CA GLY A 73 -27.72 3.60 5.71
C GLY A 73 -27.48 2.10 5.75
N ASP A 74 -26.60 1.57 4.90
CA ASP A 74 -26.25 0.15 4.86
C ASP A 74 -24.74 -0.06 4.97
N ARG A 75 -24.37 -1.11 5.71
CA ARG A 75 -23.00 -1.53 5.96
C ARG A 75 -22.27 -1.88 4.67
N GLN A 76 -22.94 -2.53 3.71
CA GLN A 76 -22.30 -2.88 2.43
C GLN A 76 -21.92 -1.63 1.64
N ALA A 77 -22.75 -0.58 1.69
CA ALA A 77 -22.44 0.71 1.07
C ALA A 77 -21.21 1.39 1.71
N ILE A 78 -21.08 1.32 3.05
CA ILE A 78 -19.90 1.82 3.76
C ILE A 78 -18.63 1.07 3.33
N PHE A 79 -18.67 -0.26 3.29
CA PHE A 79 -17.51 -1.06 2.85
C PHE A 79 -17.14 -0.81 1.40
N ARG A 80 -18.15 -0.73 0.53
CA ARG A 80 -17.93 -0.40 -0.87
C ARG A 80 -17.25 0.96 -1.03
N MET A 81 -17.72 1.98 -0.32
CA MET A 81 -17.11 3.31 -0.32
C MET A 81 -15.62 3.27 0.05
N PHE A 82 -15.28 2.62 1.18
CA PHE A 82 -13.88 2.50 1.61
C PHE A 82 -13.05 1.66 0.65
N ALA A 83 -13.64 0.61 0.07
CA ALA A 83 -12.95 -0.27 -0.86
C ALA A 83 -12.61 0.46 -2.16
N GLU A 84 -13.58 1.18 -2.74
CA GLU A 84 -13.36 2.00 -3.93
C GLU A 84 -12.31 3.09 -3.65
N ALA A 85 -12.36 3.74 -2.49
CA ALA A 85 -11.34 4.74 -2.12
C ALA A 85 -9.93 4.11 -2.02
N ALA A 86 -9.79 2.94 -1.40
CA ALA A 86 -8.52 2.24 -1.28
C ALA A 86 -7.98 1.77 -2.65
N ILE A 87 -8.87 1.34 -3.55
CA ILE A 87 -8.49 1.01 -4.94
C ILE A 87 -7.98 2.24 -5.66
N GLY A 88 -8.65 3.39 -5.51
CA GLY A 88 -8.23 4.66 -6.09
C GLY A 88 -6.87 5.13 -5.59
N ASP A 89 -6.63 5.09 -4.28
CA ASP A 89 -5.32 5.43 -3.71
C ASP A 89 -4.23 4.47 -4.20
N SER A 90 -4.51 3.16 -4.27
CA SER A 90 -3.57 2.18 -4.83
C SER A 90 -3.26 2.44 -6.31
N LEU A 91 -4.25 2.90 -7.09
CA LEU A 91 -4.10 3.29 -8.49
C LEU A 91 -3.22 4.54 -8.63
N ASP A 92 -3.35 5.53 -7.74
CA ASP A 92 -2.49 6.71 -7.71
C ASP A 92 -1.05 6.36 -7.35
N GLU A 93 -0.85 5.51 -6.34
CA GLU A 93 0.47 5.13 -5.84
C GLU A 93 1.21 4.23 -6.84
N SER A 94 0.55 3.18 -7.33
CA SER A 94 1.18 2.10 -8.09
C SER A 94 0.91 2.14 -9.59
N GLY A 95 0.03 3.04 -10.07
CA GLY A 95 -0.41 3.07 -11.46
C GLY A 95 -1.47 2.04 -11.80
N PRO A 96 -1.80 1.87 -13.10
CA PRO A 96 -2.67 0.81 -13.56
C PRO A 96 -1.90 -0.47 -13.29
N LEU A 97 -2.17 -0.97 -12.08
CA LEU A 97 -1.73 -2.19 -11.47
C LEU A 97 -1.33 -3.16 -12.58
N ASP A 98 -0.12 -3.74 -12.54
CA ASP A 98 0.18 -4.94 -13.34
C ASP A 98 -0.85 -6.01 -12.93
N LEU A 99 -2.03 -5.95 -13.56
CA LEU A 99 -3.07 -6.97 -13.58
C LEU A 99 -2.57 -8.20 -14.33
N VAL A 100 -1.35 -8.13 -14.87
CA VAL A 100 -0.49 -9.22 -15.29
C VAL A 100 0.09 -9.93 -14.06
N LEU A 101 -0.77 -10.38 -13.16
CA LEU A 101 -0.39 -11.44 -12.25
C LEU A 101 -0.42 -12.77 -13.03
N PRO A 102 0.44 -13.76 -12.70
CA PRO A 102 0.37 -15.10 -13.27
C PRO A 102 -1.07 -15.65 -13.21
N ASP A 103 -1.46 -16.47 -14.18
CA ASP A 103 -2.85 -16.93 -14.35
C ASP A 103 -3.48 -17.36 -13.00
N ASN A 104 -4.58 -16.68 -12.65
CA ASN A 104 -5.39 -16.82 -11.43
C ASN A 104 -4.88 -16.19 -10.11
N ALA A 105 -3.77 -15.45 -10.10
CA ALA A 105 -3.37 -14.76 -8.88
C ALA A 105 -4.34 -13.60 -8.54
N VAL A 106 -4.84 -13.62 -7.31
CA VAL A 106 -5.76 -12.63 -6.76
C VAL A 106 -4.96 -11.45 -6.21
N ARG A 107 -5.23 -10.24 -6.71
CA ARG A 107 -4.62 -9.04 -6.13
C ARG A 107 -5.36 -8.67 -4.86
N THR A 108 -4.63 -8.47 -3.77
CA THR A 108 -5.18 -8.01 -2.49
C THR A 108 -4.68 -6.60 -2.18
N ILE A 109 -5.59 -5.70 -1.81
CA ILE A 109 -5.29 -4.37 -1.25
C ILE A 109 -5.67 -4.42 0.22
N ASP A 110 -4.69 -4.24 1.11
CA ASP A 110 -4.93 -4.23 2.55
C ASP A 110 -5.42 -2.84 3.01
N CYS A 111 -6.71 -2.74 3.36
CA CYS A 111 -7.33 -1.53 3.88
C CYS A 111 -7.54 -1.65 5.40
N PHE A 112 -6.45 -1.48 6.15
CA PHE A 112 -6.43 -1.54 7.62
C PHE A 112 -6.40 -0.15 8.26
N SER A 113 -6.37 -0.09 9.60
CA SER A 113 -6.36 1.16 10.37
C SER A 113 -5.43 2.27 9.83
N PRO A 114 -4.21 1.98 9.33
CA PRO A 114 -3.36 3.03 8.74
C PRO A 114 -3.99 3.75 7.53
N HIS A 115 -4.79 3.08 6.69
CA HIS A 115 -5.50 3.74 5.58
C HIS A 115 -6.57 4.71 6.09
N PHE A 116 -7.32 4.30 7.12
CA PHE A 116 -8.33 5.15 7.74
C PHE A 116 -7.72 6.37 8.41
N GLN A 117 -6.59 6.18 9.10
CA GLN A 117 -5.82 7.28 9.67
C GLN A 117 -5.27 8.19 8.56
N ALA A 118 -4.76 7.63 7.47
CA ALA A 118 -4.28 8.39 6.33
C ALA A 118 -5.39 9.25 5.69
N TRP A 119 -6.60 8.72 5.51
CA TRP A 119 -7.75 9.52 5.04
C TRP A 119 -8.15 10.61 6.03
N HIS A 120 -8.12 10.29 7.33
CA HIS A 120 -8.40 11.26 8.37
C HIS A 120 -7.37 12.40 8.37
N ASP A 121 -6.08 12.10 8.18
CA ASP A 121 -4.99 13.08 8.30
C ASP A 121 -4.64 13.79 6.99
N ARG A 122 -5.07 13.26 5.84
CA ARG A 122 -4.85 13.83 4.51
C ARG A 122 -5.26 15.32 4.47
N PRO A 123 -4.52 16.23 3.83
CA PRO A 123 -5.02 17.59 3.61
C PRO A 123 -6.16 17.59 2.58
N PRO A 124 -7.18 18.47 2.70
CA PRO A 124 -8.19 18.64 1.65
C PRO A 124 -7.56 18.95 0.28
N ALA A 125 -8.00 18.27 -0.78
CA ALA A 125 -7.48 18.48 -2.13
C ALA A 125 -7.71 19.92 -2.60
N THR A 126 -6.75 20.56 -3.25
CA THR A 126 -6.90 21.91 -3.81
C THR A 126 -7.93 21.94 -4.95
N ASP A 127 -8.42 23.13 -5.32
CA ASP A 127 -9.41 23.27 -6.40
C ASP A 127 -8.86 22.71 -7.74
N ASP A 128 -7.57 22.91 -8.03
CA ASP A 128 -6.88 22.35 -9.21
C ASP A 128 -6.79 20.81 -9.16
N GLN A 129 -6.58 20.24 -7.97
CA GLN A 129 -6.53 18.79 -7.77
C GLN A 129 -7.91 18.17 -7.96
N VAL A 130 -8.97 18.81 -7.44
CA VAL A 130 -10.36 18.40 -7.65
C VAL A 130 -10.72 18.47 -9.14
N GLU A 131 -10.35 19.55 -9.83
CA GLU A 131 -10.60 19.69 -11.26
C GLU A 131 -9.88 18.60 -12.08
N SER A 132 -8.60 18.38 -11.81
CA SER A 132 -7.81 17.34 -12.47
C SER A 132 -8.40 15.95 -12.25
N TYR A 133 -8.90 15.67 -11.04
CA TYR A 133 -9.59 14.44 -10.69
C TYR A 133 -10.88 14.25 -11.49
N LEU A 134 -11.73 15.29 -11.56
CA LEU A 134 -12.98 15.25 -12.32
C LEU A 134 -12.73 15.04 -13.81
N PHE A 135 -11.71 15.69 -14.38
CA PHE A 135 -11.31 15.48 -15.78
C PHE A 135 -10.82 14.05 -16.05
N ALA A 136 -10.05 13.47 -15.13
CA ALA A 136 -9.63 12.08 -15.24
C ALA A 136 -10.82 11.12 -15.23
N HIS A 137 -11.80 11.34 -14.34
CA HIS A 137 -13.04 10.56 -14.29
C HIS A 137 -13.89 10.73 -15.55
N ALA A 138 -14.02 11.95 -16.07
CA ALA A 138 -14.74 12.23 -17.31
C ALA A 138 -14.13 11.45 -18.50
N LEU A 139 -12.81 11.47 -18.63
CA LEU A 139 -12.10 10.70 -19.66
C LEU A 139 -12.27 9.20 -19.48
N ALA A 140 -12.05 8.70 -18.27
CA ALA A 140 -12.17 7.28 -17.97
C ALA A 140 -13.59 6.77 -18.21
N SER A 141 -14.62 7.51 -17.80
CA SER A 141 -16.02 7.13 -18.05
C SER A 141 -16.32 6.99 -19.54
N TRP A 142 -15.75 7.86 -20.38
CA TRP A 142 -15.86 7.77 -21.83
C TRP A 142 -15.10 6.56 -22.38
N GLU A 143 -13.88 6.28 -21.89
CA GLU A 143 -13.09 5.10 -22.29
C GLU A 143 -13.82 3.78 -22.02
N PHE A 144 -14.53 3.71 -20.89
CA PHE A 144 -15.37 2.57 -20.52
C PHE A 144 -16.77 2.59 -21.18
N SER A 145 -17.03 3.55 -22.07
CA SER A 145 -18.31 3.71 -22.79
C SER A 145 -19.51 3.86 -21.84
N LEU A 146 -19.32 4.56 -20.73
CA LEU A 146 -20.38 4.84 -19.78
C LEU A 146 -21.22 6.05 -20.23
N PRO A 147 -22.56 6.00 -20.08
CA PRO A 147 -23.42 7.15 -20.40
C PRO A 147 -23.22 8.30 -19.42
N ASN A 148 -22.85 7.99 -18.18
CA ASN A 148 -22.46 8.91 -17.13
C ASN A 148 -21.52 8.20 -16.14
N TRP A 149 -20.81 8.98 -15.33
CA TRP A 149 -20.21 8.47 -14.10
C TRP A 149 -20.86 9.12 -12.90
N VAL A 150 -20.84 8.40 -11.78
CA VAL A 150 -21.32 8.91 -10.50
C VAL A 150 -20.11 9.35 -9.70
N LEU A 151 -20.01 10.65 -9.43
CA LEU A 151 -19.17 11.18 -8.37
C LEU A 151 -19.83 10.80 -7.05
N GLY A 152 -19.24 9.89 -6.29
CA GLY A 152 -19.81 9.31 -5.08
C GLY A 152 -19.00 9.60 -3.81
N THR A 153 -19.42 8.99 -2.70
CA THR A 153 -18.76 9.17 -1.40
C THR A 153 -17.33 8.65 -1.34
N SER A 154 -16.97 7.68 -2.17
CA SER A 154 -15.58 7.19 -2.31
C SER A 154 -14.67 8.28 -2.91
N ASP A 155 -15.16 9.05 -3.88
CA ASP A 155 -14.43 10.19 -4.45
C ASP A 155 -14.26 11.31 -3.44
N LEU A 156 -15.33 11.64 -2.70
CA LEU A 156 -15.30 12.68 -1.66
C LEU A 156 -14.33 12.34 -0.53
N LEU A 157 -14.25 11.05 -0.17
CA LEU A 157 -13.27 10.55 0.79
C LEU A 157 -11.84 10.77 0.29
N ARG A 158 -11.55 10.41 -0.97
CA ARG A 158 -10.22 10.58 -1.57
C ARG A 158 -9.82 12.05 -1.66
N LEU A 159 -10.75 12.92 -2.03
CA LEU A 159 -10.54 14.36 -2.14
C LEU A 159 -10.54 15.07 -0.78
N LYS A 160 -11.06 14.43 0.27
CA LYS A 160 -11.35 15.03 1.57
C LYS A 160 -12.08 16.38 1.43
N ARG A 161 -13.16 16.36 0.65
CA ARG A 161 -14.02 17.52 0.38
C ARG A 161 -15.48 17.17 0.62
N THR A 162 -16.27 18.18 0.96
CA THR A 162 -17.72 17.99 1.09
C THR A 162 -18.37 17.89 -0.29
N VAL A 163 -19.57 17.31 -0.35
CA VAL A 163 -20.39 17.28 -1.58
C VAL A 163 -20.57 18.70 -2.12
N ALA A 164 -20.89 19.66 -1.25
CA ALA A 164 -21.14 21.04 -1.65
C ALA A 164 -19.90 21.69 -2.31
N ASP A 165 -18.70 21.45 -1.75
CA ASP A 165 -17.46 21.99 -2.30
C ASP A 165 -17.18 21.46 -3.72
N VAL A 166 -17.35 20.14 -3.91
CA VAL A 166 -17.10 19.51 -5.20
C VAL A 166 -18.19 19.86 -6.21
N LEU A 167 -19.46 19.92 -5.80
CA LEU A 167 -20.56 20.33 -6.68
C LEU A 167 -20.38 21.76 -7.20
N ARG A 168 -19.86 22.68 -6.37
CA ARG A 168 -19.49 24.03 -6.83
C ARG A 168 -18.50 23.97 -8.00
N MET A 169 -17.47 23.11 -7.90
CA MET A 169 -16.49 22.91 -8.98
C MET A 169 -17.11 22.24 -10.21
N VAL A 170 -18.00 21.26 -10.00
CA VAL A 170 -18.75 20.59 -11.06
C VAL A 170 -19.58 21.58 -11.87
N THR A 171 -20.29 22.50 -11.20
CA THR A 171 -21.12 23.51 -11.86
C THR A 171 -20.29 24.51 -12.68
N LEU A 172 -19.06 24.83 -12.26
CA LEU A 172 -18.18 25.73 -13.04
C LEU A 172 -17.81 25.17 -14.41
N GLN A 173 -17.76 23.85 -14.55
CA GLN A 173 -17.41 23.16 -15.80
C GLN A 173 -18.63 22.53 -16.50
N GLU A 174 -19.84 22.82 -16.02
CA GLU A 174 -21.07 22.37 -16.67
C GLU A 174 -21.26 23.10 -18.01
N GLY A 175 -21.56 22.33 -19.06
CA GLY A 175 -21.68 22.83 -20.43
C GLY A 175 -20.35 22.98 -21.18
N SER A 176 -19.20 22.96 -20.49
CA SER A 176 -17.87 22.91 -21.11
C SER A 176 -17.28 21.50 -21.09
N ALA A 177 -17.30 20.81 -19.94
CA ALA A 177 -16.71 19.49 -19.75
C ALA A 177 -17.74 18.37 -19.66
N TRP A 178 -18.91 18.64 -19.07
CA TRP A 178 -19.97 17.66 -18.83
C TRP A 178 -21.35 18.30 -18.71
N THR A 179 -22.39 17.47 -18.66
CA THR A 179 -23.74 17.84 -18.21
C THR A 179 -24.08 17.14 -16.90
N LEU A 180 -24.77 17.85 -16.01
CA LEU A 180 -25.23 17.32 -14.73
C LEU A 180 -26.64 16.75 -14.89
N SER A 181 -26.89 15.53 -14.41
CA SER A 181 -28.19 14.85 -14.64
C SER A 181 -28.90 14.38 -13.36
N ASP A 182 -28.16 14.09 -12.29
CA ASP A 182 -28.73 13.67 -11.00
C ASP A 182 -27.86 14.22 -9.87
N GLN A 183 -28.47 14.86 -8.88
CA GLN A 183 -27.80 15.38 -7.70
C GLN A 183 -28.43 14.75 -6.46
N SER A 184 -27.58 14.20 -5.61
CA SER A 184 -27.98 13.55 -4.36
C SER A 184 -27.14 14.10 -3.21
N PRO A 185 -27.58 13.89 -1.96
CA PRO A 185 -26.77 14.19 -0.79
C PRO A 185 -25.44 13.42 -0.74
N THR A 186 -25.27 12.38 -1.57
CA THR A 186 -24.08 11.51 -1.60
C THR A 186 -23.20 11.72 -2.82
N GLY A 187 -23.55 12.63 -3.73
CA GLY A 187 -22.85 12.75 -5.00
C GLY A 187 -23.69 13.25 -6.17
N ALA A 188 -23.16 13.12 -7.38
CA ALA A 188 -23.86 13.50 -8.60
C ALA A 188 -23.49 12.65 -9.82
N ALA A 189 -24.41 12.54 -10.78
CA ALA A 189 -24.18 11.89 -12.06
C ALA A 189 -23.81 12.91 -13.14
N LEU A 190 -22.66 12.69 -13.77
CA LEU A 190 -22.09 13.58 -14.78
C LEU A 190 -21.92 12.83 -16.10
N THR A 191 -22.30 13.46 -17.21
CA THR A 191 -22.10 12.93 -18.56
C THR A 191 -21.02 13.74 -19.26
N PRO A 192 -19.88 13.13 -19.66
CA PRO A 192 -18.81 13.86 -20.31
C PRO A 192 -19.26 14.37 -21.69
N LEU A 193 -18.91 15.62 -22.01
CA LEU A 193 -19.19 16.19 -23.32
C LEU A 193 -18.19 15.68 -24.36
N ARG A 194 -18.69 15.42 -25.57
CA ARG A 194 -17.89 14.85 -26.66
C ARG A 194 -16.71 15.74 -27.06
N ASP A 195 -16.94 17.06 -27.13
CA ASP A 195 -15.89 18.02 -27.52
C ASP A 195 -14.79 18.09 -26.46
N PHE A 196 -15.15 18.12 -25.17
CA PHE A 196 -14.20 18.05 -24.07
C PHE A 196 -13.29 16.81 -24.17
N VAL A 197 -13.88 15.63 -24.35
CA VAL A 197 -13.11 14.38 -24.48
C VAL A 197 -12.19 14.43 -25.69
N ARG A 198 -12.67 14.93 -26.84
CA ARG A 198 -11.86 15.06 -28.06
C ARG A 198 -10.65 15.95 -27.82
N ASP A 199 -10.86 17.12 -27.24
CA ASP A 199 -9.82 18.13 -27.05
C ASP A 199 -8.77 17.65 -26.03
N ARG A 200 -9.21 16.98 -24.96
CA ARG A 200 -8.32 16.35 -23.98
C ARG A 200 -7.50 15.21 -24.57
N ARG A 201 -8.09 14.35 -25.41
CA ARG A 201 -7.33 13.29 -26.09
C ARG A 201 -6.28 13.86 -27.05
N ALA A 202 -6.59 14.96 -27.74
CA ALA A 202 -5.62 15.64 -28.59
C ALA A 202 -4.44 16.20 -27.76
N SER A 203 -4.71 16.72 -26.56
CA SER A 203 -3.68 17.27 -25.67
C SER A 203 -2.76 16.21 -25.02
N ARG A 204 -3.21 14.95 -24.90
CA ARG A 204 -2.42 13.87 -24.29
C ARG A 204 -1.23 13.38 -25.14
N GLY A 205 -1.20 13.70 -26.43
CA GLY A 205 -0.22 13.13 -27.36
C GLY A 205 -0.37 11.60 -27.51
N PRO A 206 0.38 10.97 -28.43
CA PRO A 206 0.42 9.51 -28.50
C PRO A 206 1.13 8.95 -27.26
N SER A 207 0.44 8.12 -26.47
CA SER A 207 1.06 7.38 -25.36
C SER A 207 2.30 6.64 -25.88
N PRO A 208 3.48 6.80 -25.25
CA PRO A 208 4.64 6.00 -25.62
C PRO A 208 4.27 4.53 -25.42
N ARG A 209 4.22 3.76 -26.51
CA ARG A 209 4.08 2.30 -26.44
C ARG A 209 5.24 1.77 -25.61
N THR A 210 4.91 1.12 -24.50
CA THR A 210 5.85 0.50 -23.57
C THR A 210 6.71 -0.53 -24.30
N THR A 211 7.93 -0.13 -24.65
CA THR A 211 9.08 -1.02 -24.77
C THR A 211 10.27 -0.32 -24.11
N ALA A 212 10.74 -0.90 -23.01
CA ALA A 212 11.83 -0.48 -22.12
C ALA A 212 11.46 0.46 -20.95
N PRO A 213 12.02 0.22 -19.74
CA PRO A 213 11.87 1.12 -18.59
C PRO A 213 12.51 2.49 -18.92
N PRO A 214 11.93 3.60 -18.41
CA PRO A 214 12.41 4.93 -18.77
C PRO A 214 13.80 5.18 -18.18
N GLN A 215 14.73 5.63 -19.02
CA GLN A 215 15.98 6.26 -18.58
C GLN A 215 15.68 7.63 -17.94
N PRO A 216 16.45 8.06 -16.92
CA PRO A 216 16.21 9.34 -16.27
C PRO A 216 16.52 10.49 -17.23
N GLN A 217 15.52 11.30 -17.56
CA GLN A 217 15.73 12.61 -18.18
C GLN A 217 15.80 13.67 -17.10
N GLU A 218 16.89 14.44 -17.12
CA GLU A 218 17.10 15.65 -16.32
C GLU A 218 16.01 16.69 -16.66
N ALA A 219 15.04 16.82 -15.76
CA ALA A 219 14.20 18.00 -15.67
C ALA A 219 14.65 18.82 -14.46
N THR A 220 14.82 20.12 -14.66
CA THR A 220 15.20 21.10 -13.64
C THR A 220 14.12 21.18 -12.57
N VAL A 221 14.41 20.65 -11.37
CA VAL A 221 13.47 20.58 -10.24
C VAL A 221 13.91 21.55 -9.15
N ALA A 222 13.03 22.51 -8.84
CA ALA A 222 13.04 23.26 -7.59
C ALA A 222 12.97 22.27 -6.40
N PRO A 223 13.51 22.60 -5.21
CA PRO A 223 13.82 21.61 -4.18
C PRO A 223 12.60 20.73 -3.84
N PRO A 224 12.70 19.39 -3.95
CA PRO A 224 11.58 18.52 -3.67
C PRO A 224 11.31 18.50 -2.16
N GLU A 225 10.09 18.88 -1.78
CA GLU A 225 9.53 18.46 -0.51
C GLU A 225 9.46 16.93 -0.54
N SER A 226 10.25 16.31 0.33
CA SER A 226 10.37 14.87 0.45
C SER A 226 9.04 14.29 0.92
N THR A 227 8.27 13.71 0.00
CA THR A 227 7.30 12.68 0.38
C THR A 227 8.13 11.48 0.83
N PRO A 228 8.08 11.05 2.11
CA PRO A 228 8.90 9.92 2.52
C PRO A 228 8.39 8.70 1.76
N ALA A 229 9.29 8.07 1.00
CA ALA A 229 9.08 6.72 0.47
C ALA A 229 8.49 5.86 1.59
N ALA A 230 7.45 5.06 1.30
CA ALA A 230 6.85 4.14 2.24
C ALA A 230 7.96 3.24 2.81
N PHE A 231 8.45 3.58 3.99
CA PHE A 231 9.69 3.08 4.53
C PHE A 231 9.48 1.62 4.96
N VAL A 232 10.17 0.68 4.29
CA VAL A 232 10.12 -0.75 4.59
C VAL A 232 11.26 -1.09 5.56
N TYR A 233 11.01 -1.90 6.59
CA TYR A 233 12.00 -2.18 7.65
C TYR A 233 13.00 -3.28 7.25
N VAL A 234 12.52 -4.34 6.60
CA VAL A 234 13.31 -5.40 5.98
C VAL A 234 13.01 -5.40 4.49
N ASP A 235 14.04 -5.27 3.66
CA ASP A 235 13.89 -5.27 2.21
C ASP A 235 13.17 -6.54 1.72
N GLU A 236 12.19 -6.38 0.81
CA GLU A 236 11.38 -7.50 0.31
C GLU A 236 12.23 -8.50 -0.49
N SER A 237 13.30 -8.05 -1.14
CA SER A 237 14.26 -8.92 -1.83
C SER A 237 14.99 -9.84 -0.84
N ARG A 238 15.29 -9.35 0.38
CA ARG A 238 15.91 -10.15 1.44
C ARG A 238 14.98 -11.24 1.96
N ILE A 239 13.70 -10.92 2.14
CA ILE A 239 12.68 -11.92 2.53
C ILE A 239 12.53 -12.97 1.41
N ALA A 240 12.56 -12.55 0.15
CA ALA A 240 12.52 -13.46 -0.99
C ALA A 240 13.76 -14.36 -1.05
N ASP A 241 14.96 -13.85 -0.76
CA ASP A 241 16.18 -14.66 -0.63
C ASP A 241 16.01 -15.75 0.44
N LEU A 242 15.53 -15.38 1.63
CA LEU A 242 15.33 -16.33 2.73
C LEU A 242 14.33 -17.44 2.37
N ARG A 243 13.26 -17.11 1.62
CA ARG A 243 12.28 -18.09 1.14
C ARG A 243 12.84 -19.06 0.10
N ARG A 244 13.85 -18.63 -0.68
CA ARG A 244 14.52 -19.47 -1.69
C ARG A 244 15.56 -20.41 -1.08
N LEU A 245 15.96 -20.23 0.17
CA LEU A 245 16.93 -21.10 0.82
C LEU A 245 16.31 -22.46 1.12
N GLU A 246 16.91 -23.49 0.53
CA GLU A 246 16.64 -24.87 0.92
C GLU A 246 17.71 -25.29 1.95
N SER A 247 17.39 -25.18 3.24
CA SER A 247 18.25 -25.66 4.32
C SER A 247 17.73 -26.97 4.88
N SER A 248 18.58 -28.00 4.93
CA SER A 248 18.27 -29.25 5.61
C SER A 248 18.43 -29.15 7.14
N SER A 249 19.14 -28.13 7.63
CA SER A 249 19.51 -28.00 9.04
C SER A 249 18.60 -27.07 9.84
N PHE A 250 17.93 -26.11 9.19
CA PHE A 250 17.13 -25.08 9.86
C PHE A 250 15.81 -24.81 9.15
N ASP A 251 14.74 -24.70 9.94
CA ASP A 251 13.43 -24.21 9.47
C ASP A 251 13.36 -22.69 9.63
N LEU A 252 13.36 -21.98 8.50
CA LEU A 252 13.38 -20.52 8.46
C LEU A 252 12.00 -19.87 8.55
N ARG A 253 10.90 -20.65 8.64
CA ARG A 253 9.53 -20.09 8.63
C ARG A 253 9.30 -19.04 9.71
N LYS A 254 9.83 -19.27 10.92
CA LYS A 254 9.72 -18.29 12.01
C LYS A 254 10.53 -17.03 11.74
N LEU A 255 11.76 -17.15 11.23
CA LEU A 255 12.58 -15.99 10.86
C LEU A 255 11.89 -15.13 9.78
N ILE A 256 11.35 -15.79 8.75
CA ILE A 256 10.61 -15.13 7.66
C ILE A 256 9.37 -14.40 8.20
N ALA A 257 8.59 -15.07 9.05
CA ALA A 257 7.41 -14.46 9.68
C ALA A 257 7.79 -13.23 10.53
N LEU A 258 8.87 -13.30 11.32
CA LEU A 258 9.34 -12.15 12.10
C LEU A 258 9.73 -10.96 11.20
N CYS A 259 10.35 -11.20 10.04
CA CYS A 259 10.68 -10.13 9.08
C CYS A 259 9.43 -9.49 8.46
N GLU A 260 8.43 -10.30 8.12
CA GLU A 260 7.15 -9.82 7.58
C GLU A 260 6.35 -9.02 8.62
N GLU A 261 6.30 -9.51 9.85
CA GLU A 261 5.67 -8.83 10.99
C GLU A 261 6.40 -7.51 11.31
N LEU A 262 7.73 -7.47 11.25
CA LEU A 262 8.49 -6.22 11.39
C LEU A 262 8.08 -5.18 10.35
N ASN A 263 7.97 -5.58 9.09
CA ASN A 263 7.48 -4.70 8.02
C ASN A 263 6.07 -4.19 8.28
N GLN A 264 5.17 -5.07 8.69
CA GLN A 264 3.79 -4.70 8.98
C GLN A 264 3.70 -3.74 10.18
N CYS A 265 4.38 -4.06 11.29
CA CYS A 265 4.39 -3.22 12.48
C CYS A 265 5.05 -1.87 12.23
N TYR A 266 6.15 -1.82 11.47
CA TYR A 266 6.83 -0.57 11.18
C TYR A 266 6.00 0.34 10.26
N ARG A 267 5.37 -0.21 9.21
CA ARG A 267 4.42 0.51 8.35
C ARG A 267 3.20 1.02 9.14
N ALA A 268 2.71 0.23 10.08
CA ALA A 268 1.60 0.60 10.96
C ALA A 268 2.01 1.44 12.18
N GLN A 269 3.26 1.93 12.25
CA GLN A 269 3.80 2.74 13.34
C GLN A 269 3.67 2.10 14.75
N CYS A 270 3.62 0.76 14.81
CA CYS A 270 3.52 -0.02 16.03
C CYS A 270 4.91 -0.19 16.68
N TYR A 271 5.55 0.90 17.08
CA TYR A 271 6.98 0.91 17.45
C TYR A 271 7.34 0.07 18.67
N HIS A 272 6.43 -0.11 19.65
CA HIS A 272 6.63 -1.07 20.73
C HIS A 272 6.77 -2.51 20.20
N ALA A 273 5.93 -2.89 19.22
CA ALA A 273 6.00 -4.20 18.59
C ALA A 273 7.27 -4.33 17.74
N VAL A 274 7.71 -3.28 17.04
CA VAL A 274 8.98 -3.29 16.28
C VAL A 274 10.17 -3.58 17.19
N ALA A 275 10.24 -2.93 18.36
CA ALA A 275 11.28 -3.18 19.35
C ALA A 275 11.24 -4.64 19.87
N ALA A 276 10.05 -5.14 20.19
CA ALA A 276 9.83 -6.51 20.65
C ALA A 276 10.21 -7.55 19.61
N LEU A 277 9.81 -7.34 18.35
CA LEU A 277 10.08 -8.25 17.24
C LEU A 277 11.56 -8.25 16.86
N THR A 278 12.23 -7.10 16.91
CA THR A 278 13.69 -7.04 16.69
C THR A 278 14.44 -7.80 17.79
N ARG A 279 14.03 -7.66 19.05
CA ARG A 279 14.55 -8.46 20.17
C ARG A 279 14.34 -9.96 19.94
N ALA A 280 13.13 -10.36 19.52
CA ALA A 280 12.80 -11.74 19.22
C ALA A 280 13.60 -12.30 18.04
N LEU A 281 13.84 -11.49 17.00
CA LEU A 281 14.66 -11.85 15.85
C LEU A 281 16.10 -12.17 16.28
N ILE A 282 16.74 -11.29 17.06
CA ILE A 282 18.13 -11.53 17.49
C ILE A 282 18.26 -12.69 18.47
N ASP A 283 17.22 -13.03 19.24
CA ASP A 283 17.22 -14.25 20.08
C ASP A 283 17.02 -15.54 19.29
N HIS A 284 16.37 -15.45 18.13
CA HIS A 284 16.05 -16.62 17.32
C HIS A 284 17.22 -17.09 16.44
N VAL A 285 18.02 -16.15 15.97
CA VAL A 285 19.09 -16.36 14.97
C VAL A 285 20.35 -17.11 15.44
N PRO A 286 20.82 -17.07 16.71
CA PRO A 286 22.12 -17.62 17.11
C PRO A 286 22.43 -19.07 16.69
N PRO A 287 21.48 -20.03 16.70
CA PRO A 287 21.74 -21.40 16.26
C PRO A 287 22.24 -21.52 14.82
N ILE A 288 21.86 -20.60 13.92
CA ILE A 288 22.35 -20.56 12.52
C ILE A 288 23.86 -20.32 12.48
N PHE A 289 24.38 -19.59 13.46
CA PHE A 289 25.80 -19.27 13.63
C PHE A 289 26.54 -20.31 14.51
N GLY A 290 25.87 -21.39 14.94
CA GLY A 290 26.47 -22.44 15.77
C GLY A 290 26.70 -22.03 17.23
N VAL A 291 26.04 -20.97 17.70
CA VAL A 291 26.20 -20.41 19.05
C VAL A 291 24.86 -20.29 19.77
N ARG A 292 24.88 -20.06 21.09
CA ARG A 292 23.66 -20.09 21.91
C ARG A 292 23.02 -18.72 22.13
N SER A 293 23.80 -17.66 21.98
CA SER A 293 23.35 -16.31 22.28
C SER A 293 23.79 -15.33 21.20
N PHE A 294 23.02 -14.26 21.02
CA PHE A 294 23.40 -13.22 20.05
C PHE A 294 24.68 -12.48 20.45
N SER A 295 25.01 -12.43 21.74
CA SER A 295 26.29 -11.87 22.19
C SER A 295 27.47 -12.74 21.77
N GLU A 296 27.30 -14.06 21.68
CA GLU A 296 28.32 -14.92 21.07
C GLU A 296 28.45 -14.67 19.57
N VAL A 297 27.34 -14.43 18.84
CA VAL A 297 27.40 -14.02 17.43
C VAL A 297 28.21 -12.73 17.29
N ALA A 298 27.88 -11.71 18.07
CA ALA A 298 28.52 -10.40 18.02
C ALA A 298 30.00 -10.42 18.42
N ASN A 299 30.45 -11.37 19.25
CA ASN A 299 31.82 -11.39 19.76
C ASN A 299 32.72 -12.44 19.13
N ASN A 300 32.18 -13.61 18.78
CA ASN A 300 32.96 -14.81 18.45
C ASN A 300 32.83 -15.24 16.99
N TYR A 301 31.86 -14.70 16.24
CA TYR A 301 31.69 -15.05 14.83
C TYR A 301 32.90 -14.58 14.00
N ALA A 302 33.47 -15.49 13.21
CA ALA A 302 34.65 -15.24 12.36
C ALA A 302 34.35 -14.44 11.08
N GLY A 303 33.41 -13.49 11.16
CA GLY A 303 33.02 -12.60 10.07
C GLY A 303 34.00 -11.44 9.87
N SER A 304 33.66 -10.53 8.95
CA SER A 304 34.42 -9.29 8.76
C SER A 304 34.36 -8.41 10.01
N ARG A 305 35.38 -7.54 10.17
CA ARG A 305 35.40 -6.56 11.27
C ARG A 305 34.14 -5.69 11.27
N SER A 306 33.71 -5.23 10.10
CA SER A 306 32.51 -4.39 9.95
C SER A 306 31.22 -5.14 10.33
N PHE A 307 31.12 -6.43 10.00
CA PHE A 307 30.01 -7.26 10.45
C PHE A 307 29.98 -7.36 11.98
N LYS A 308 31.14 -7.64 12.59
CA LYS A 308 31.27 -7.73 14.03
C LYS A 308 30.83 -6.44 14.73
N ASP A 309 31.34 -5.29 14.28
CA ASP A 309 31.00 -3.97 14.84
C ASP A 309 29.49 -3.70 14.73
N SER A 310 28.88 -4.06 13.59
CA SER A 310 27.44 -3.94 13.35
C SER A 310 26.62 -4.83 14.30
N MET A 311 27.03 -6.09 14.50
CA MET A 311 26.33 -7.01 15.40
C MET A 311 26.46 -6.62 16.87
N GLN A 312 27.61 -6.06 17.27
CA GLN A 312 27.78 -5.51 18.62
C GLN A 312 26.86 -4.30 18.87
N GLN A 313 26.72 -3.42 17.88
CA GLN A 313 25.76 -2.31 17.95
C GLN A 313 24.32 -2.82 18.07
N LEU A 314 23.95 -3.81 17.26
CA LEU A 314 22.60 -4.40 17.29
C LEU A 314 22.31 -5.07 18.63
N ASP A 315 23.23 -5.90 19.13
CA ASP A 315 23.09 -6.60 20.41
C ASP A 315 22.88 -5.62 21.57
N ALA A 316 23.71 -4.57 21.64
CA ALA A 316 23.65 -3.60 22.72
C ALA A 316 22.40 -2.72 22.65
N ALA A 317 22.05 -2.21 21.47
CA ALA A 317 20.97 -1.24 21.31
C ALA A 317 19.59 -1.91 21.30
N ALA A 318 19.40 -2.95 20.47
CA ALA A 318 18.09 -3.58 20.32
C ALA A 318 17.63 -4.28 21.61
N ARG A 319 18.56 -4.86 22.39
CA ARG A 319 18.21 -5.42 23.70
C ARG A 319 17.79 -4.35 24.69
N ARG A 320 18.58 -3.30 24.87
CA ARG A 320 18.26 -2.24 25.84
C ARG A 320 16.94 -1.55 25.53
N ILE A 321 16.68 -1.26 24.26
CA ILE A 321 15.45 -0.62 23.80
C ILE A 321 14.27 -1.58 23.92
N GLY A 322 14.44 -2.85 23.52
CA GLY A 322 13.44 -3.90 23.71
C GLY A 322 13.07 -4.07 25.18
N ASP A 323 14.04 -4.27 26.06
CA ASP A 323 13.84 -4.46 27.49
C ASP A 323 13.18 -3.24 28.13
N GLN A 324 13.61 -2.03 27.75
CA GLN A 324 12.99 -0.79 28.24
C GLN A 324 11.50 -0.75 27.90
N HIS A 325 11.11 -1.08 26.67
CA HIS A 325 9.71 -1.02 26.25
C HIS A 325 8.87 -2.24 26.64
N LEU A 326 9.50 -3.38 26.93
CA LEU A 326 8.81 -4.61 27.32
C LEU A 326 8.66 -4.79 28.83
N HIS A 327 9.56 -4.20 29.63
CA HIS A 327 9.64 -4.46 31.07
C HIS A 327 9.42 -3.24 31.96
N THR A 328 9.38 -2.03 31.41
CA THR A 328 9.06 -0.83 32.21
C THR A 328 7.58 -0.81 32.55
N GLN A 329 7.26 -0.58 33.83
CA GLN A 329 5.89 -0.41 34.31
C GLN A 329 5.33 0.98 33.98
N ILE A 330 4.00 1.07 33.94
CA ILE A 330 3.27 2.30 33.61
C ILE A 330 3.64 3.46 34.55
N ARG A 331 3.87 4.66 34.00
CA ARG A 331 4.21 5.89 34.76
C ARG A 331 3.13 6.97 34.62
N SER A 332 3.20 7.99 35.47
CA SER A 332 2.28 9.15 35.43
C SER A 332 2.41 10.00 34.17
N SER A 333 3.55 9.91 33.48
CA SER A 333 3.80 10.51 32.17
C SER A 333 4.77 9.62 31.42
N GLU A 334 4.46 9.34 30.15
CA GLU A 334 5.25 8.49 29.29
C GLU A 334 5.54 9.18 27.95
N VAL A 335 6.70 8.83 27.40
CA VAL A 335 7.08 9.21 26.04
C VAL A 335 7.10 7.93 25.23
N LEU A 336 6.27 7.89 24.18
CA LEU A 336 6.18 6.74 23.30
C LEU A 336 7.45 6.60 22.45
N PRO A 337 7.86 5.37 22.08
CA PRO A 337 8.94 5.16 21.14
C PRO A 337 8.63 5.82 19.80
N THR A 338 9.64 6.47 19.25
CA THR A 338 9.59 7.03 17.90
C THR A 338 10.22 6.06 16.90
N ARG A 339 9.94 6.29 15.61
CA ARG A 339 10.57 5.56 14.50
C ARG A 339 12.08 5.45 14.65
N VAL A 340 12.75 6.57 14.94
CA VAL A 340 14.23 6.66 15.01
C VAL A 340 14.80 5.77 16.11
N GLN A 341 14.09 5.63 17.23
CA GLN A 341 14.57 4.84 18.37
C GLN A 341 14.55 3.34 18.10
N VAL A 342 13.65 2.87 17.24
CA VAL A 342 13.46 1.43 16.98
C VAL A 342 13.97 1.00 15.61
N ASP A 343 14.55 1.92 14.84
CA ASP A 343 15.03 1.65 13.49
C ASP A 343 16.43 1.03 13.49
N PHE A 344 16.48 -0.29 13.35
CA PHE A 344 17.71 -1.04 13.14
C PHE A 344 17.78 -1.66 11.74
N SER A 345 16.95 -1.18 10.81
CA SER A 345 16.75 -1.80 9.48
C SER A 345 18.06 -2.09 8.75
N GLN A 346 19.00 -1.15 8.75
CA GLN A 346 20.28 -1.31 8.03
C GLN A 346 21.12 -2.43 8.64
N VAL A 347 21.15 -2.52 9.97
CA VAL A 347 21.97 -3.52 10.68
C VAL A 347 21.31 -4.89 10.65
N VAL A 348 19.97 -4.94 10.68
CA VAL A 348 19.19 -6.16 10.48
C VAL A 348 19.41 -6.70 9.06
N ASP A 349 19.43 -5.86 8.02
CA ASP A 349 19.73 -6.36 6.66
C ASP A 349 21.12 -6.98 6.58
N VAL A 350 22.14 -6.37 7.20
CA VAL A 350 23.49 -6.96 7.29
C VAL A 350 23.45 -8.34 7.94
N LEU A 351 22.71 -8.51 9.05
CA LEU A 351 22.54 -9.82 9.69
C LEU A 351 21.87 -10.83 8.76
N LEU A 352 20.76 -10.46 8.14
CA LEU A 352 20.00 -11.34 7.25
C LEU A 352 20.79 -11.71 5.99
N SER A 353 21.59 -10.79 5.46
CA SER A 353 22.48 -11.04 4.33
C SER A 353 23.51 -12.12 4.64
N GLU A 354 24.05 -12.12 5.87
CA GLU A 354 25.02 -13.11 6.31
C GLU A 354 24.37 -14.48 6.56
N ILE A 355 23.14 -14.51 7.06
CA ILE A 355 22.34 -15.74 7.17
C ILE A 355 22.13 -16.35 5.79
N VAL A 356 21.75 -15.54 4.80
CA VAL A 356 21.59 -16.00 3.41
C VAL A 356 22.90 -16.60 2.90
N ARG A 357 24.03 -15.89 3.09
CA ARG A 357 25.36 -16.38 2.68
C ARG A 357 25.76 -17.70 3.34
N LEU A 358 25.44 -17.88 4.63
CA LEU A 358 25.78 -19.09 5.39
C LEU A 358 24.96 -20.31 4.96
N LEU A 359 23.70 -20.10 4.58
CA LEU A 359 22.77 -21.17 4.24
C LEU A 359 22.67 -21.46 2.75
N GLN A 360 23.22 -20.60 1.89
CA GLN A 360 23.31 -20.88 0.46
C GLN A 360 24.17 -22.13 0.20
N PRO A 361 23.73 -23.06 -0.66
CA PRO A 361 24.55 -24.21 -1.05
C PRO A 361 25.84 -23.71 -1.68
N ARG A 362 26.99 -24.14 -1.17
CA ARG A 362 28.25 -23.92 -1.88
C ARG A 362 28.18 -24.74 -3.15
N THR A 363 28.01 -24.10 -4.30
CA THR A 363 28.28 -24.73 -5.59
C THR A 363 29.75 -25.14 -5.60
N THR A 364 30.02 -26.40 -5.30
CA THR A 364 31.34 -27.00 -5.48
C THR A 364 31.63 -27.01 -6.98
N SER A 365 32.29 -25.97 -7.47
CA SER A 365 33.06 -26.05 -8.71
C SER A 365 34.16 -27.08 -8.49
N GLY A 366 33.95 -28.27 -9.05
CA GLY A 366 34.91 -29.37 -9.01
C GLY A 366 36.21 -28.99 -9.70
N SER A 367 37.30 -29.01 -8.93
CA SER A 367 38.54 -29.75 -9.20
C SER A 367 39.04 -29.80 -10.65
N GLY A 368 40.12 -29.06 -10.93
CA GLY A 368 41.09 -29.40 -11.97
C GLY A 368 42.46 -29.57 -11.32
N THR A 369 42.93 -30.82 -11.33
CA THR A 369 44.26 -31.35 -10.99
C THR A 369 45.45 -30.54 -11.47
#